data_AF-A0A0K1IX36-F1
#
_entry.id   AF-A0A0K1IX36-F1
#
_cell.length_a   1.000
_cell.length_b   1.000
_cell.length_c   1.000
_cell.angle_alpha   90.00
_cell.angle_beta   90.00
_cell.angle_gamma   90.00
#
_symmetry.space_group_name_H-M   'P 1'
#
loop_
_entity.id
_entity.type
_entity.pdbx_description
1 polymer ?
#
loop_
_entity_poly.entity_id
_entity_poly.type
_entity_poly.pdbx_seq_one_letter_code
_entity_poly.pdbx_strand_id
1 'polypeptide(L)'
;MRISSRGRGEEGRERITLVPENVDDLWHLSYVLEPGDLVSGDTTRRIQRDDEQMRDTGGEREHLNVTIEVDDVEFARFANRLRVGGVIVSCSREDQLGHHHTLNVEERAEITIEKHFKADQIDRIETAEQAAENPDVAIATVEEGAAYIHTVAQYGTDEYASLTKPTGKGEYARPRSELFDELGSALSHLDVDAIILAGPGFTKNDAMDYFENNFPEVAETIVTTVDTAGVGDRGVHEVLKRGAVDDVQKQTRIAEEANLIDELMENISTGAKAAYGVEQVAEAADFGAVEHLLLLDSRLRAERQGDGDWDVDVNDIIDSVEQKGGEVTVFSAEFQPGEQLKNLGGIAAVLRYRLQ
;
A
#
# COMPACT_ATOMS: atom_id res chain seq x y z
N MET A 1 1.28 4.49 5.84
CA MET A 1 1.45 5.97 5.85
C MET A 1 0.88 6.55 7.14
N ARG A 2 1.38 7.68 7.64
CA ARG A 2 0.81 8.34 8.82
C ARG A 2 0.35 9.76 8.53
N ILE A 3 -0.90 10.13 8.83
CA ILE A 3 -1.36 11.51 8.73
C ILE A 3 -0.98 12.27 10.01
N SER A 4 -0.11 13.26 9.89
CA SER A 4 0.28 14.15 10.99
C SER A 4 -0.81 15.18 11.30
N SER A 5 -1.44 15.78 10.27
CA SER A 5 -2.51 16.75 10.46
C SER A 5 -3.36 16.96 9.20
N ARG A 6 -4.61 17.39 9.40
CA ARG A 6 -5.51 17.84 8.34
C ARG A 6 -5.91 19.29 8.59
N GLY A 7 -6.04 20.07 7.52
CA GLY A 7 -6.36 21.48 7.59
C GLY A 7 -6.94 22.03 6.29
N ARG A 8 -7.18 23.34 6.26
CA ARG A 8 -7.60 24.05 5.05
C ARG A 8 -6.42 24.83 4.50
N GLY A 9 -6.20 24.67 3.19
CA GLY A 9 -5.28 25.47 2.40
C GLY A 9 -5.92 26.77 1.93
N GLU A 10 -5.22 27.45 1.02
CA GLU A 10 -5.73 28.63 0.34
C GLU A 10 -6.74 28.24 -0.75
N GLU A 11 -7.58 29.20 -1.16
CA GLU A 11 -8.51 29.03 -2.30
C GLU A 11 -9.48 27.84 -2.21
N GLY A 12 -9.77 27.35 -1.00
CA GLY A 12 -10.66 26.20 -0.79
C GLY A 12 -9.98 24.85 -1.02
N ARG A 13 -8.65 24.82 -1.17
CA ARG A 13 -7.85 23.60 -1.12
C ARG A 13 -7.88 23.02 0.28
N GLU A 14 -7.70 21.73 0.35
CA GLU A 14 -7.47 20.99 1.58
C GLU A 14 -5.98 20.77 1.76
N ARG A 15 -5.54 20.70 3.02
CA ARG A 15 -4.15 20.50 3.38
C ARG A 15 -4.00 19.25 4.22
N ILE A 16 -3.20 18.30 3.77
CA ILE A 16 -2.86 17.08 4.50
C ILE A 16 -1.35 17.05 4.69
N THR A 17 -0.91 16.98 5.95
CA THR A 17 0.49 16.72 6.31
C THR A 17 0.60 15.26 6.69
N LEU A 18 1.53 14.54 6.07
CA LEU A 18 1.69 13.11 6.24
C LEU A 18 3.17 12.71 6.20
N VAL A 19 3.44 11.50 6.68
CA VAL A 19 4.74 10.87 6.68
C VAL A 19 4.61 9.50 6.00
N PRO A 20 5.25 9.27 4.84
CA PRO A 20 5.35 7.94 4.27
C PRO A 20 6.29 7.10 5.14
N GLU A 21 5.90 5.88 5.46
CA GLU A 21 6.61 5.00 6.39
C GLU A 21 7.38 3.89 5.67
N ASN A 22 6.88 3.49 4.50
CA ASN A 22 7.47 2.46 3.65
C ASN A 22 7.49 2.88 2.16
N VAL A 23 8.10 2.04 1.32
CA VAL A 23 8.18 2.25 -0.14
C VAL A 23 6.80 2.26 -0.81
N ASP A 24 5.84 1.50 -0.29
CA ASP A 24 4.49 1.39 -0.85
C ASP A 24 3.73 2.71 -0.66
N ASP A 25 3.90 3.40 0.47
CA ASP A 25 3.36 4.74 0.70
C ASP A 25 3.87 5.74 -0.35
N LEU A 26 5.16 5.68 -0.71
CA LEU A 26 5.72 6.52 -1.77
C LEU A 26 5.10 6.19 -3.14
N TRP A 27 4.79 4.92 -3.38
CA TRP A 27 4.03 4.51 -4.56
C TRP A 27 2.60 5.07 -4.51
N HIS A 28 1.87 4.94 -3.39
CA HIS A 28 0.54 5.53 -3.22
C HIS A 28 0.52 7.04 -3.49
N LEU A 29 1.48 7.78 -2.93
CA LEU A 29 1.62 9.22 -3.14
C LEU A 29 1.85 9.59 -4.61
N SER A 30 2.48 8.72 -5.40
CA SER A 30 2.68 8.95 -6.84
C SER A 30 1.39 8.99 -7.66
N TYR A 31 0.28 8.44 -7.11
CA TYR A 31 -1.06 8.50 -7.72
C TYR A 31 -1.98 9.53 -7.06
N VAL A 32 -1.61 10.02 -5.87
CA VAL A 32 -2.32 11.11 -5.19
C VAL A 32 -1.90 12.46 -5.79
N LEU A 33 -0.61 12.63 -6.09
CA LEU A 33 -0.05 13.88 -6.59
C LEU A 33 -0.24 14.05 -8.10
N GLU A 34 -0.70 15.23 -8.49
CA GLU A 34 -1.06 15.62 -9.84
C GLU A 34 -0.46 17.01 -10.18
N PRO A 35 -0.28 17.32 -11.48
CA PRO A 35 0.14 18.66 -11.89
C PRO A 35 -0.80 19.76 -11.36
N GLY A 36 -0.24 20.85 -10.82
CA GLY A 36 -0.96 21.96 -10.21
C GLY A 36 -1.22 21.85 -8.70
N ASP A 37 -0.93 20.69 -8.11
CA ASP A 37 -0.91 20.51 -6.65
C ASP A 37 0.23 21.31 -6.02
N LEU A 38 0.09 21.64 -4.73
CA LEU A 38 1.18 22.24 -3.95
C LEU A 38 1.75 21.20 -2.98
N VAL A 39 3.05 20.93 -3.08
CA VAL A 39 3.75 20.02 -2.18
C VAL A 39 4.84 20.77 -1.45
N SER A 40 4.77 20.78 -0.12
CA SER A 40 5.76 21.40 0.76
C SER A 40 6.59 20.35 1.46
N GLY A 41 7.88 20.64 1.61
CA GLY A 41 8.81 19.77 2.32
C GLY A 41 10.21 20.35 2.42
N ASP A 42 11.03 19.68 3.22
CA ASP A 42 12.43 20.05 3.40
C ASP A 42 13.32 19.47 2.30
N THR A 43 14.25 20.29 1.82
CA THR A 43 15.18 19.90 0.78
C THR A 43 16.51 20.61 0.94
N THR A 44 17.47 20.26 0.08
CA THR A 44 18.74 20.97 0.01
C THR A 44 19.01 21.39 -1.43
N ARG A 45 19.46 22.63 -1.60
CA ARG A 45 19.80 23.20 -2.90
C ARG A 45 21.19 23.81 -2.84
N ARG A 46 21.95 23.68 -3.94
CA ARG A 46 23.24 24.35 -4.06
C ARG A 46 22.99 25.78 -4.49
N ILE A 47 23.40 26.73 -3.65
CA ILE A 47 23.20 28.15 -3.89
C ILE A 47 24.55 28.80 -4.13
N GLN A 48 24.67 29.46 -5.27
CA GLN A 48 25.84 30.26 -5.60
C GLN A 48 25.63 31.65 -5.01
N ARG A 49 26.56 32.12 -4.18
CA ARG A 49 26.54 33.51 -3.70
C ARG A 49 27.26 34.36 -4.73
N ASP A 50 26.65 35.49 -5.10
CA ASP A 50 27.30 36.53 -5.90
C ASP A 50 28.33 37.24 -5.02
N ASP A 51 29.47 36.59 -4.75
CA ASP A 51 30.64 37.28 -4.25
C ASP A 51 31.34 37.93 -5.46
N GLU A 52 31.57 39.24 -5.41
CA GLU A 52 32.24 40.07 -6.44
C GLU A 52 33.68 39.62 -6.78
N GLN A 53 34.18 38.53 -6.19
CA GLN A 53 35.49 37.96 -6.48
C GLN A 53 35.38 36.82 -7.49
N MET A 54 36.06 36.99 -8.64
CA MET A 54 36.23 36.04 -9.74
C MET A 54 36.83 34.67 -9.33
N ARG A 55 36.15 33.89 -8.49
CA ARG A 55 36.45 32.48 -8.26
C ARG A 55 35.16 31.71 -8.07
N ASP A 56 34.88 30.84 -9.04
CA ASP A 56 33.78 29.90 -8.97
C ASP A 56 34.09 28.85 -7.89
N THR A 57 33.60 29.07 -6.67
CA THR A 57 33.58 28.09 -5.57
C THR A 57 32.45 27.07 -5.75
N GLY A 58 31.66 27.20 -6.83
CA GLY A 58 30.55 26.35 -7.19
C GLY A 58 29.33 26.44 -6.28
N GLY A 59 29.34 27.24 -5.21
CA GLY A 59 28.20 27.42 -4.30
C GLY A 59 28.11 26.37 -3.18
N GLU A 60 27.42 26.74 -2.11
CA GLU A 60 27.24 25.97 -0.87
C GLU A 60 25.88 25.23 -0.90
N ARG A 61 25.81 24.02 -0.32
CA ARG A 61 24.52 23.35 -0.11
C ARG A 61 23.85 23.94 1.11
N GLU A 62 22.68 24.55 0.90
CA GLU A 62 21.86 25.10 1.98
C GLU A 62 20.57 24.30 2.11
N HIS A 63 20.06 24.20 3.33
CA HIS A 63 18.78 23.59 3.64
C HIS A 63 17.66 24.59 3.38
N LEU A 64 16.62 24.17 2.69
CA LEU A 64 15.48 25.00 2.32
C LEU A 64 14.19 24.27 2.68
N ASN A 65 13.22 25.01 3.22
CA ASN A 65 11.83 24.57 3.23
C ASN A 65 11.17 25.19 2.00
N VAL A 66 10.62 24.35 1.12
CA VAL A 66 10.05 24.78 -0.17
C VAL A 66 8.63 24.30 -0.31
N THR A 67 7.82 25.07 -1.02
CA THR A 67 6.54 24.64 -1.61
C THR A 67 6.72 24.65 -3.12
N ILE A 68 6.48 23.49 -3.72
CA ILE A 68 6.55 23.25 -5.16
C ILE A 68 5.13 23.18 -5.71
N GLU A 69 4.84 23.97 -6.73
CA GLU A 69 3.72 23.73 -7.63
C GLU A 69 4.13 22.62 -8.59
N VAL A 70 3.44 21.49 -8.52
CA VAL A 70 3.83 20.24 -9.18
C VAL A 70 3.68 20.37 -10.70
N ASP A 71 4.75 20.07 -11.42
CA ASP A 71 4.73 19.86 -12.88
C ASP A 71 4.68 18.36 -13.19
N ASP A 72 5.52 17.58 -12.52
CA ASP A 72 5.69 16.14 -12.75
C ASP A 72 5.96 15.36 -11.46
N VAL A 73 5.60 14.07 -11.50
CA VAL A 73 5.79 13.14 -10.38
C VAL A 73 6.34 11.83 -10.92
N GLU A 74 7.53 11.44 -10.45
CA GLU A 74 8.22 10.21 -10.83
C GLU A 74 8.55 9.38 -9.60
N PHE A 75 8.02 8.16 -9.53
CA PHE A 75 8.41 7.19 -8.51
C PHE A 75 9.68 6.43 -8.94
N ALA A 76 10.83 6.81 -8.38
CA ALA A 76 12.12 6.20 -8.67
C ALA A 76 12.32 4.93 -7.82
N ARG A 77 11.69 3.83 -8.25
CA ARG A 77 11.65 2.51 -7.58
C ARG A 77 12.99 2.02 -7.07
N PHE A 78 14.03 2.05 -7.90
CA PHE A 78 15.35 1.54 -7.51
C PHE A 78 16.06 2.40 -6.46
N ALA A 79 15.57 3.62 -6.23
CA ALA A 79 16.13 4.59 -5.31
C ALA A 79 15.19 4.87 -4.12
N ASN A 80 14.09 4.11 -3.97
CA ASN A 80 13.07 4.23 -2.93
C ASN A 80 12.71 5.69 -2.61
N ARG A 81 12.43 6.47 -3.65
CA ARG A 81 12.08 7.91 -3.51
C ARG A 81 11.04 8.34 -4.53
N LEU A 82 10.18 9.25 -4.12
CA LEU A 82 9.27 9.96 -5.01
C LEU A 82 9.89 11.31 -5.39
N ARG A 83 10.06 11.55 -6.68
CA ARG A 83 10.55 12.82 -7.23
C ARG A 83 9.34 13.66 -7.60
N VAL A 84 9.20 14.80 -6.95
CA VAL A 84 8.16 15.79 -7.23
C VAL A 84 8.84 16.99 -7.87
N GLY A 85 8.75 17.07 -9.19
CA GLY A 85 9.31 18.16 -10.00
C GLY A 85 8.30 19.29 -10.14
N GLY A 86 8.79 20.54 -10.12
CA GLY A 86 7.91 21.68 -10.30
C GLY A 86 8.59 23.02 -10.07
N VAL A 87 7.78 24.07 -9.98
CA VAL A 87 8.24 25.45 -9.72
C VAL A 87 8.13 25.78 -8.24
N ILE A 88 9.15 26.40 -7.67
CA ILE A 88 9.12 26.89 -6.29
C ILE A 88 8.19 28.11 -6.20
N VAL A 89 7.04 27.96 -5.53
CA VAL A 89 6.09 29.05 -5.28
C VAL A 89 6.22 29.67 -3.89
N SER A 90 6.79 28.93 -2.94
CA SER A 90 7.17 29.42 -1.62
C SER A 90 8.49 28.81 -1.18
N CYS A 91 9.32 29.57 -0.46
CA CYS A 91 10.62 29.12 0.00
C CYS A 91 11.06 29.92 1.22
N SER A 92 11.77 29.29 2.15
CA SER A 92 12.47 29.98 3.25
C SER A 92 13.49 31.02 2.78
N ARG A 93 13.85 31.00 1.49
CA ARG A 93 14.77 31.92 0.84
C ARG A 93 14.14 32.49 -0.43
N GLU A 94 13.79 33.77 -0.39
CA GLU A 94 13.00 34.43 -1.45
C GLU A 94 13.72 34.49 -2.81
N ASP A 95 15.06 34.50 -2.84
CA ASP A 95 15.84 34.51 -4.08
C ASP A 95 15.74 33.21 -4.90
N GLN A 96 15.12 32.17 -4.34
CA GLN A 96 14.89 30.90 -5.04
C GLN A 96 13.49 30.77 -5.65
N LEU A 97 12.59 31.74 -5.41
CA LEU A 97 11.21 31.73 -5.91
C LEU A 97 11.19 31.75 -7.45
N GLY A 98 10.25 31.00 -8.03
CA GLY A 98 10.06 30.89 -9.48
C GLY A 98 11.06 30.01 -10.21
N HIS A 99 12.07 29.46 -9.53
CA HIS A 99 12.97 28.47 -10.12
C HIS A 99 12.39 27.06 -10.03
N HIS A 100 12.71 26.22 -11.03
CA HIS A 100 12.39 24.79 -10.94
C HIS A 100 13.26 24.08 -9.90
N HIS A 101 12.64 23.14 -9.20
CA HIS A 101 13.31 22.25 -8.27
C HIS A 101 12.60 20.89 -8.24
N THR A 102 13.33 19.87 -7.79
CA THR A 102 12.76 18.55 -7.57
C THR A 102 12.87 18.20 -6.10
N LEU A 103 11.73 18.15 -5.40
CA LEU A 103 11.65 17.64 -4.05
C LEU A 103 11.75 16.10 -4.11
N ASN A 104 12.71 15.54 -3.38
CA ASN A 104 12.83 14.09 -3.25
C ASN A 104 12.18 13.70 -1.92
N VAL A 105 11.04 13.05 -1.98
CA VAL A 105 10.36 12.49 -0.81
C VAL A 105 10.90 11.08 -0.58
N GLU A 106 11.40 10.86 0.63
CA GLU A 106 11.95 9.59 1.10
C GLU A 106 11.08 9.10 2.28
N GLU A 107 11.25 7.84 2.69
CA GLU A 107 10.60 7.31 3.89
C GLU A 107 10.92 8.19 5.12
N ARG A 108 9.92 8.37 5.98
CA ARG A 108 9.96 9.14 7.22
C ARG A 108 10.16 10.65 7.03
N ALA A 109 10.22 11.14 5.79
CA ALA A 109 10.25 12.56 5.50
C ALA A 109 8.82 13.13 5.54
N GLU A 110 8.57 14.09 6.42
CA GLU A 110 7.27 14.76 6.47
C GLU A 110 7.07 15.65 5.23
N ILE A 111 5.91 15.50 4.60
CA ILE A 111 5.48 16.35 3.50
C ILE A 111 4.09 16.91 3.77
N THR A 112 3.79 18.05 3.18
CA THR A 112 2.47 18.65 3.21
C THR A 112 1.94 18.80 1.79
N ILE A 113 0.78 18.22 1.54
CA ILE A 113 0.09 18.26 0.25
C ILE A 113 -1.08 19.22 0.40
N GLU A 114 -1.19 20.18 -0.52
CA GLU A 114 -2.28 21.13 -0.60
C GLU A 114 -2.89 21.13 -2.00
N LYS A 115 -4.12 20.58 -2.08
CA LYS A 115 -4.87 20.41 -3.33
C LYS A 115 -6.37 20.31 -3.09
N HIS A 116 -7.14 20.22 -4.15
CA HIS A 116 -8.52 19.74 -4.07
C HIS A 116 -8.48 18.21 -4.16
N PHE A 117 -8.59 17.53 -3.01
CA PHE A 117 -8.58 16.07 -3.00
C PHE A 117 -9.89 15.54 -3.60
N LYS A 118 -9.74 14.50 -4.40
CA LYS A 118 -10.85 13.67 -4.87
C LYS A 118 -11.07 12.53 -3.88
N ALA A 119 -12.28 11.98 -3.83
CA ALA A 119 -12.64 10.97 -2.84
C ALA A 119 -11.72 9.73 -2.90
N ASP A 120 -11.46 9.19 -4.08
CA ASP A 120 -10.50 8.08 -4.29
C ASP A 120 -9.08 8.38 -3.78
N GLN A 121 -8.65 9.64 -3.83
CA GLN A 121 -7.33 10.05 -3.34
C GLN A 121 -7.29 10.11 -1.81
N ILE A 122 -8.39 10.58 -1.19
CA ILE A 122 -8.55 10.56 0.27
C ILE A 122 -8.60 9.11 0.73
N ASP A 123 -9.46 8.30 0.13
CA ASP A 123 -9.61 6.89 0.45
C ASP A 123 -8.28 6.15 0.30
N ARG A 124 -7.52 6.41 -0.77
CA ARG A 124 -6.17 5.84 -0.94
C ARG A 124 -5.21 6.22 0.19
N ILE A 125 -5.24 7.47 0.67
CA ILE A 125 -4.41 7.90 1.81
C ILE A 125 -4.90 7.24 3.10
N GLU A 126 -6.21 7.18 3.31
CA GLU A 126 -6.83 6.61 4.51
C GLU A 126 -6.64 5.09 4.58
N THR A 127 -6.77 4.37 3.48
CA THR A 127 -6.44 2.94 3.41
C THR A 127 -4.97 2.70 3.69
N ALA A 128 -4.06 3.53 3.16
CA ALA A 128 -2.63 3.44 3.47
C ALA A 128 -2.31 3.78 4.94
N GLU A 129 -3.14 4.60 5.59
CA GLU A 129 -3.08 4.88 7.03
C GLU A 129 -3.67 3.74 7.87
N GLN A 130 -4.80 3.18 7.49
CA GLN A 130 -5.42 2.05 8.20
C GLN A 130 -4.57 0.78 8.11
N ALA A 131 -3.94 0.51 6.96
CA ALA A 131 -2.93 -0.55 6.83
C ALA A 131 -1.68 -0.29 7.69
N ALA A 132 -1.51 0.93 8.22
CA ALA A 132 -0.50 1.22 9.23
C ALA A 132 -0.94 0.83 10.64
N GLU A 133 -2.23 0.94 10.91
CA GLU A 133 -2.83 0.74 12.23
C GLU A 133 -3.27 -0.71 12.48
N ASN A 134 -3.69 -1.44 11.45
CA ASN A 134 -4.09 -2.85 11.54
C ASN A 134 -2.98 -3.76 11.02
N PRO A 135 -2.60 -4.81 11.77
CA PRO A 135 -1.59 -5.74 11.32
C PRO A 135 -2.16 -6.76 10.31
N ASP A 136 -1.84 -6.61 9.03
CA ASP A 136 -2.29 -7.55 7.99
C ASP A 136 -1.58 -8.92 8.08
N VAL A 137 -0.45 -8.99 8.81
CA VAL A 137 0.41 -10.18 8.87
C VAL A 137 0.76 -10.55 10.30
N ALA A 138 0.61 -11.84 10.65
CA ALA A 138 1.17 -12.41 11.86
C ALA A 138 2.42 -13.26 11.56
N ILE A 139 3.41 -13.21 12.44
CA ILE A 139 4.58 -14.08 12.42
C ILE A 139 4.46 -15.07 13.58
N ALA A 140 4.28 -16.34 13.25
CA ALA A 140 4.30 -17.44 14.19
C ALA A 140 5.69 -18.09 14.17
N THR A 141 6.46 -17.97 15.25
CA THR A 141 7.74 -18.67 15.38
C THR A 141 7.57 -19.93 16.25
N VAL A 142 8.12 -21.07 15.83
CA VAL A 142 7.98 -22.34 16.55
C VAL A 142 9.27 -23.16 16.59
N GLU A 143 9.60 -23.68 17.77
CA GLU A 143 10.67 -24.65 18.02
C GLU A 143 10.16 -25.78 18.93
N GLU A 144 11.03 -26.74 19.26
CA GLU A 144 10.65 -28.01 19.91
C GLU A 144 9.73 -27.82 21.13
N GLY A 145 9.92 -26.78 21.95
CA GLY A 145 9.17 -26.58 23.20
C GLY A 145 8.61 -25.17 23.40
N ALA A 146 8.74 -24.28 22.41
CA ALA A 146 8.26 -22.92 22.52
C ALA A 146 7.70 -22.43 21.18
N ALA A 147 6.66 -21.62 21.26
CA ALA A 147 6.10 -20.91 20.13
C ALA A 147 5.72 -19.49 20.53
N TYR A 148 5.84 -18.56 19.59
CA TYR A 148 5.50 -17.16 19.81
C TYR A 148 4.74 -16.64 18.61
N ILE A 149 3.74 -15.81 18.85
CA ILE A 149 2.97 -15.11 17.83
C ILE A 149 3.24 -13.63 17.98
N HIS A 150 3.64 -12.99 16.89
CA HIS A 150 3.76 -11.53 16.82
C HIS A 150 2.88 -11.01 15.69
N THR A 151 2.16 -9.94 15.92
CA THR A 151 1.46 -9.21 14.86
C THR A 151 2.37 -8.11 14.33
N VAL A 152 2.42 -7.95 13.01
CA VAL A 152 3.27 -6.95 12.34
C VAL A 152 2.38 -5.82 11.85
N ALA A 153 2.55 -4.64 12.43
CA ALA A 153 1.98 -3.39 11.93
C ALA A 153 3.11 -2.52 11.34
N GLN A 154 2.78 -1.42 10.67
CA GLN A 154 3.79 -0.55 10.04
C GLN A 154 4.78 0.07 11.07
N TYR A 155 4.38 0.20 12.33
CA TYR A 155 5.18 0.80 13.40
C TYR A 155 6.09 -0.18 14.17
N GLY A 156 5.92 -1.49 13.96
CA GLY A 156 6.68 -2.49 14.69
C GLY A 156 5.94 -3.81 14.86
N THR A 157 6.49 -4.66 15.74
CA THR A 157 5.93 -5.97 16.05
C THR A 157 5.49 -6.03 17.49
N ASP A 158 4.25 -6.47 17.71
CA ASP A 158 3.69 -6.67 19.04
C ASP A 158 3.58 -8.17 19.33
N GLU A 159 4.05 -8.59 20.51
CA GLU A 159 3.88 -9.99 20.95
C GLU A 159 2.42 -10.23 21.34
N TYR A 160 1.74 -11.09 20.57
CA TYR A 160 0.37 -11.50 20.82
C TYR A 160 0.29 -12.66 21.81
N ALA A 161 1.18 -13.65 21.65
CA ALA A 161 1.22 -14.83 22.51
C ALA A 161 2.63 -15.41 22.65
N SER A 162 2.92 -15.94 23.84
CA SER A 162 4.12 -16.74 24.14
C SER A 162 3.69 -18.06 24.78
N LEU A 163 3.96 -19.17 24.09
CA LEU A 163 3.53 -20.52 24.47
C LEU A 163 4.76 -21.37 24.77
N THR A 164 4.78 -22.05 25.91
CA THR A 164 5.86 -22.96 26.29
C THR A 164 5.31 -24.30 26.76
N LYS A 165 5.85 -25.40 26.20
CA LYS A 165 5.56 -26.76 26.66
C LYS A 165 6.87 -27.50 26.94
N PRO A 166 6.94 -28.28 28.04
CA PRO A 166 8.10 -29.11 28.32
C PRO A 166 8.09 -30.32 27.37
N THR A 167 8.71 -30.20 26.21
CA THR A 167 8.83 -31.27 25.20
C THR A 167 10.20 -31.95 25.28
N GLY A 168 10.39 -33.06 24.54
CA GLY A 168 11.68 -33.76 24.45
C GLY A 168 11.77 -35.03 25.31
N LYS A 169 12.90 -35.23 26.00
CA LYS A 169 13.20 -36.48 26.74
C LYS A 169 13.14 -36.26 28.26
N GLY A 170 12.10 -36.78 28.91
CA GLY A 170 11.93 -36.73 30.37
C GLY A 170 10.58 -37.29 30.82
N GLU A 171 10.42 -37.52 32.12
CA GLU A 171 9.18 -38.07 32.72
C GLU A 171 7.98 -37.12 32.57
N TYR A 172 8.24 -35.82 32.42
CA TYR A 172 7.23 -34.76 32.22
C TYR A 172 7.13 -34.28 30.76
N ALA A 173 7.81 -34.95 29.83
CA ALA A 173 7.81 -34.55 28.43
C ALA A 173 6.41 -34.70 27.83
N ARG A 174 5.92 -33.63 27.20
CA ARG A 174 4.66 -33.61 26.48
C ARG A 174 4.87 -33.81 24.97
N PRO A 175 3.90 -34.39 24.25
CA PRO A 175 3.93 -34.43 22.80
C PRO A 175 3.95 -33.02 22.21
N ARG A 176 4.68 -32.83 21.10
CA ARG A 176 4.68 -31.54 20.37
C ARG A 176 3.29 -31.12 19.89
N SER A 177 2.42 -32.09 19.63
CA SER A 177 1.04 -31.83 19.22
C SER A 177 0.27 -30.98 20.24
N GLU A 178 0.58 -31.05 21.53
CA GLU A 178 -0.06 -30.15 22.53
C GLU A 178 0.37 -28.69 22.34
N LEU A 179 1.62 -28.45 21.94
CA LEU A 179 2.10 -27.10 21.60
C LEU A 179 1.48 -26.62 20.29
N PHE A 180 1.41 -27.50 19.29
CA PHE A 180 0.82 -27.17 17.99
C PHE A 180 -0.68 -26.88 18.12
N ASP A 181 -1.42 -27.66 18.91
CA ASP A 181 -2.84 -27.42 19.17
C ASP A 181 -3.09 -26.04 19.79
N GLU A 182 -2.30 -25.67 20.80
CA GLU A 182 -2.43 -24.35 21.44
C GLU A 182 -2.02 -23.21 20.49
N LEU A 183 -0.98 -23.42 19.67
CA LEU A 183 -0.55 -22.45 18.67
C LEU A 183 -1.61 -22.26 17.58
N GLY A 184 -2.15 -23.34 17.02
CA GLY A 184 -3.20 -23.31 16.00
C GLY A 184 -4.48 -22.67 16.51
N SER A 185 -4.87 -23.00 17.76
CA SER A 185 -5.99 -22.35 18.43
C SER A 185 -5.74 -20.84 18.60
N ALA A 186 -4.57 -20.43 19.08
CA ALA A 186 -4.26 -19.01 19.23
C ALA A 186 -4.26 -18.26 17.89
N LEU A 187 -3.73 -18.87 16.82
CA LEU A 187 -3.74 -18.32 15.46
C LEU A 187 -5.16 -18.19 14.89
N SER A 188 -6.06 -19.14 15.18
CA SER A 188 -7.45 -19.09 14.69
C SER A 188 -8.30 -17.94 15.25
N HIS A 189 -7.83 -17.28 16.31
CA HIS A 189 -8.49 -16.11 16.89
C HIS A 189 -7.91 -14.78 16.36
N LEU A 190 -6.88 -14.83 15.51
CA LEU A 190 -6.33 -13.63 14.89
C LEU A 190 -7.15 -13.27 13.65
N ASP A 191 -7.39 -11.98 13.52
CA ASP A 191 -7.98 -11.37 12.33
C ASP A 191 -6.83 -10.77 11.51
N VAL A 192 -6.17 -11.60 10.72
CA VAL A 192 -5.02 -11.23 9.87
C VAL A 192 -5.19 -11.86 8.49
N ASP A 193 -4.72 -11.17 7.45
CA ASP A 193 -4.85 -11.65 6.07
C ASP A 193 -3.82 -12.74 5.75
N ALA A 194 -2.70 -12.77 6.48
CA ALA A 194 -1.65 -13.76 6.27
C ALA A 194 -0.86 -14.11 7.54
N ILE A 195 -0.36 -15.36 7.57
CA ILE A 195 0.55 -15.86 8.60
C ILE A 195 1.87 -16.31 7.96
N ILE A 196 2.98 -15.90 8.58
CA ILE A 196 4.32 -16.41 8.29
C ILE A 196 4.72 -17.39 9.38
N LEU A 197 4.89 -18.66 9.02
CA LEU A 197 5.33 -19.69 9.97
C LEU A 197 6.85 -19.86 9.92
N ALA A 198 7.54 -19.50 10.98
CA ALA A 198 8.98 -19.47 11.06
C ALA A 198 9.53 -20.39 12.15
N GLY A 199 10.76 -20.87 12.00
CA GLY A 199 11.38 -21.70 13.03
C GLY A 199 12.62 -22.44 12.57
N PRO A 200 13.48 -22.87 13.52
CA PRO A 200 14.67 -23.64 13.22
C PRO A 200 14.33 -25.07 12.78
N GLY A 201 15.00 -25.54 11.73
CA GLY A 201 14.92 -26.91 11.27
C GLY A 201 13.52 -27.31 10.80
N PHE A 202 13.09 -28.53 11.16
CA PHE A 202 11.87 -29.15 10.63
C PHE A 202 10.62 -28.86 11.47
N THR A 203 10.73 -28.27 12.65
CA THR A 203 9.59 -28.13 13.59
C THR A 203 8.45 -27.31 13.00
N LYS A 204 8.74 -26.27 12.21
CA LYS A 204 7.71 -25.50 11.50
C LYS A 204 6.96 -26.31 10.43
N ASN A 205 7.64 -27.26 9.78
CA ASN A 205 6.99 -28.13 8.79
C ASN A 205 6.11 -29.15 9.51
N ASP A 206 6.58 -29.73 10.62
CA ASP A 206 5.77 -30.61 11.46
C ASP A 206 4.52 -29.88 12.00
N ALA A 207 4.65 -28.58 12.34
CA ALA A 207 3.53 -27.74 12.76
C ALA A 207 2.55 -27.47 11.59
N MET A 208 3.07 -27.17 10.39
CA MET A 208 2.25 -26.99 9.19
C MET A 208 1.43 -28.25 8.87
N ASP A 209 2.08 -29.42 8.84
CA ASP A 209 1.41 -30.71 8.63
C ASP A 209 0.31 -30.95 9.68
N TYR A 210 0.54 -30.51 10.92
CA TYR A 210 -0.46 -30.59 11.98
C TYR A 210 -1.64 -29.64 11.72
N PHE A 211 -1.39 -28.41 11.28
CA PHE A 211 -2.43 -27.43 10.97
C PHE A 211 -3.28 -27.85 9.79
N GLU A 212 -2.71 -28.37 8.71
CA GLU A 212 -3.47 -28.88 7.56
C GLU A 212 -4.56 -29.91 7.96
N ASN A 213 -4.31 -30.68 9.02
CA ASN A 213 -5.22 -31.71 9.49
C ASN A 213 -6.22 -31.25 10.57
N ASN A 214 -5.84 -30.25 11.40
CA ASN A 214 -6.60 -29.89 12.61
C ASN A 214 -7.12 -28.44 12.60
N PHE A 215 -6.45 -27.55 11.86
CA PHE A 215 -6.74 -26.12 11.73
C PHE A 215 -6.64 -25.68 10.26
N PRO A 216 -7.51 -26.18 9.36
CA PRO A 216 -7.40 -25.95 7.93
C PRO A 216 -7.46 -24.47 7.55
N GLU A 217 -8.31 -23.68 8.21
CA GLU A 217 -8.40 -22.22 8.00
C GLU A 217 -7.07 -21.51 8.34
N VAL A 218 -6.39 -21.93 9.41
CA VAL A 218 -5.07 -21.41 9.76
C VAL A 218 -4.03 -21.82 8.72
N ALA A 219 -4.08 -23.07 8.25
CA ALA A 219 -3.16 -23.56 7.22
C ALA A 219 -3.34 -22.81 5.88
N GLU A 220 -4.58 -22.46 5.51
CA GLU A 220 -4.89 -21.64 4.33
C GLU A 220 -4.36 -20.20 4.49
N THR A 221 -4.39 -19.66 5.70
CA THR A 221 -3.85 -18.32 6.01
C THR A 221 -2.32 -18.30 6.06
N ILE A 222 -1.65 -19.45 6.21
CA ILE A 222 -0.18 -19.54 6.17
C ILE A 222 0.30 -19.43 4.71
N VAL A 223 0.81 -18.26 4.36
CA VAL A 223 1.29 -17.97 3.00
C VAL A 223 2.68 -18.55 2.76
N THR A 224 3.54 -18.55 3.79
CA THR A 224 4.93 -19.00 3.63
C THR A 224 5.56 -19.51 4.92
N THR A 225 6.62 -20.31 4.74
CA THR A 225 7.46 -20.78 5.84
C THR A 225 8.87 -20.21 5.75
N VAL A 226 9.45 -19.82 6.89
CA VAL A 226 10.78 -19.19 6.94
C VAL A 226 11.71 -19.93 7.91
N ASP A 227 12.88 -20.33 7.42
CA ASP A 227 13.96 -20.83 8.28
C ASP A 227 14.54 -19.70 9.13
N THR A 228 14.55 -19.88 10.45
CA THR A 228 15.18 -18.95 11.40
C THR A 228 16.17 -19.67 12.29
N ALA A 229 17.12 -18.93 12.87
CA ALA A 229 18.07 -19.45 13.83
C ALA A 229 17.49 -19.62 15.24
N GLY A 230 16.30 -19.06 15.51
CA GLY A 230 15.60 -19.13 16.78
C GLY A 230 14.17 -18.61 16.68
N VAL A 231 13.51 -18.52 17.83
CA VAL A 231 12.09 -18.11 17.97
C VAL A 231 11.94 -16.81 18.78
N GLY A 232 10.71 -16.33 18.93
CA GLY A 232 10.38 -15.05 19.60
C GLY A 232 10.93 -13.86 18.81
N ASP A 233 11.22 -12.76 19.51
CA ASP A 233 11.77 -11.51 18.94
C ASP A 233 12.91 -11.74 17.95
N ARG A 234 13.81 -12.68 18.26
CA ARG A 234 14.97 -12.95 17.41
C ARG A 234 14.57 -13.59 16.09
N GLY A 235 13.63 -14.54 16.12
CA GLY A 235 13.09 -15.17 14.93
C GLY A 235 12.32 -14.16 14.08
N VAL A 236 11.48 -13.36 14.72
CA VAL A 236 10.70 -12.28 14.08
C VAL A 236 11.61 -11.28 13.38
N HIS A 237 12.67 -10.80 14.06
CA HIS A 237 13.62 -9.88 13.45
C HIS A 237 14.33 -10.48 12.22
N GLU A 238 14.57 -11.79 12.21
CA GLU A 238 15.16 -12.49 11.07
C GLU A 238 14.19 -12.59 9.89
N VAL A 239 12.90 -12.81 10.15
CA VAL A 239 11.83 -12.81 9.14
C VAL A 239 11.71 -11.42 8.51
N LEU A 240 11.64 -10.37 9.32
CA LEU A 240 11.59 -8.97 8.85
C LEU A 240 12.81 -8.61 7.99
N LYS A 241 14.01 -8.95 8.46
CA LYS A 241 15.26 -8.65 7.74
C LYS A 241 15.34 -9.32 6.36
N ARG A 242 14.61 -10.42 6.15
CA ARG A 242 14.55 -11.11 4.86
C ARG A 242 13.54 -10.50 3.88
N GLY A 243 12.72 -9.54 4.30
CA GLY A 243 11.65 -8.97 3.48
C GLY A 243 10.44 -9.89 3.33
N ALA A 244 10.33 -10.94 4.16
CA ALA A 244 9.25 -11.93 4.02
C ALA A 244 7.86 -11.34 4.31
N VAL A 245 7.77 -10.34 5.19
CA VAL A 245 6.50 -9.63 5.44
C VAL A 245 6.09 -8.82 4.23
N ASP A 246 7.00 -8.00 3.68
CA ASP A 246 6.74 -7.17 2.50
C ASP A 246 6.29 -8.03 1.30
N ASP A 247 6.95 -9.18 1.10
CA ASP A 247 6.59 -10.14 0.05
C ASP A 247 5.19 -10.72 0.24
N VAL A 248 4.81 -11.05 1.49
CA VAL A 248 3.50 -11.61 1.82
C VAL A 248 2.39 -10.57 1.67
N GLN A 249 2.55 -9.37 2.23
CA GLN A 249 1.57 -8.29 2.06
C GLN A 249 1.30 -7.99 0.58
N LYS A 250 2.36 -7.94 -0.21
CA LYS A 250 2.23 -7.77 -1.66
C LYS A 250 1.48 -8.91 -2.33
N GLN A 251 1.74 -10.16 -1.93
CA GLN A 251 1.04 -11.34 -2.47
C GLN A 251 -0.45 -11.34 -2.11
N THR A 252 -0.80 -11.02 -0.86
CA THR A 252 -2.18 -10.93 -0.40
C THR A 252 -2.97 -9.90 -1.23
N ARG A 253 -2.45 -8.68 -1.37
CA ARG A 253 -3.08 -7.65 -2.21
C ARG A 253 -3.28 -8.09 -3.66
N ILE A 254 -2.26 -8.72 -4.26
CA ILE A 254 -2.36 -9.22 -5.63
C ILE A 254 -3.40 -10.34 -5.75
N ALA A 255 -3.57 -11.17 -4.72
CA ALA A 255 -4.57 -12.24 -4.69
C ALA A 255 -5.99 -11.67 -4.61
N GLU A 256 -6.24 -10.65 -3.80
CA GLU A 256 -7.52 -9.94 -3.75
C GLU A 256 -7.87 -9.29 -5.10
N GLU A 257 -6.92 -8.57 -5.68
CA GLU A 257 -7.05 -8.01 -7.04
C GLU A 257 -7.37 -9.11 -8.08
N ALA A 258 -6.69 -10.27 -7.99
CA ALA A 258 -6.94 -11.39 -8.89
C ALA A 258 -8.36 -11.95 -8.74
N ASN A 259 -8.86 -12.10 -7.51
CA ASN A 259 -10.22 -12.58 -7.25
C ASN A 259 -11.28 -11.66 -7.86
N LEU A 260 -11.11 -10.34 -7.77
CA LEU A 260 -12.01 -9.36 -8.40
C LEU A 260 -12.01 -9.48 -9.94
N ILE A 261 -10.83 -9.73 -10.54
CA ILE A 261 -10.71 -9.96 -11.99
C ILE A 261 -11.34 -11.28 -12.40
N ASP A 262 -11.13 -12.35 -11.63
CA ASP A 262 -11.73 -13.66 -11.89
C ASP A 262 -13.27 -13.59 -11.83
N GLU A 263 -13.81 -12.90 -10.82
CA GLU A 263 -15.25 -12.63 -10.71
C GLU A 263 -15.76 -11.81 -11.90
N LEU A 264 -15.06 -10.74 -12.29
CA LEU A 264 -15.41 -9.95 -13.47
C LEU A 264 -15.44 -10.82 -14.73
N MET A 265 -14.43 -11.66 -14.95
CA MET A 265 -14.33 -12.52 -16.13
C MET A 265 -15.41 -13.61 -16.15
N GLU A 266 -15.75 -14.19 -15.00
CA GLU A 266 -16.88 -15.10 -14.86
C GLU A 266 -18.20 -14.40 -15.24
N ASN A 267 -18.42 -13.19 -14.73
CA ASN A 267 -19.61 -12.38 -15.01
C ASN A 267 -19.70 -11.96 -16.49
N ILE A 268 -18.58 -11.69 -17.16
CA ILE A 268 -18.52 -11.46 -18.61
C ILE A 268 -18.90 -12.72 -19.37
N SER A 269 -18.38 -13.88 -18.96
CA SER A 269 -18.62 -15.16 -19.65
C SER A 269 -20.09 -15.59 -19.59
N THR A 270 -20.77 -15.28 -18.50
CA THR A 270 -22.19 -15.60 -18.27
C THR A 270 -23.15 -14.49 -18.72
N GLY A 271 -22.63 -13.29 -19.01
CA GLY A 271 -23.38 -12.14 -19.51
C GLY A 271 -24.38 -11.57 -18.49
N ALA A 272 -24.07 -11.66 -17.20
CA ALA A 272 -25.04 -11.38 -16.14
C ALA A 272 -24.78 -10.08 -15.38
N LYS A 273 -23.53 -9.76 -15.02
CA LYS A 273 -23.22 -8.74 -13.99
C LYS A 273 -21.87 -8.05 -14.18
N ALA A 274 -21.52 -7.70 -15.42
CA ALA A 274 -20.28 -7.00 -15.72
C ALA A 274 -20.49 -5.88 -16.72
N ALA A 275 -19.72 -4.80 -16.58
CA ALA A 275 -19.54 -3.76 -17.58
C ALA A 275 -18.04 -3.55 -17.81
N TYR A 276 -17.63 -3.27 -19.04
CA TYR A 276 -16.23 -2.95 -19.35
C TYR A 276 -16.14 -1.92 -20.46
N GLY A 277 -15.09 -1.10 -20.41
CA GLY A 277 -14.97 0.10 -21.24
C GLY A 277 -15.80 1.27 -20.70
N VAL A 278 -15.34 2.49 -20.99
CA VAL A 278 -15.83 3.70 -20.33
C VAL A 278 -17.33 3.94 -20.55
N GLU A 279 -17.86 3.69 -21.75
CA GLU A 279 -19.27 3.94 -22.06
C GLU A 279 -20.21 3.06 -21.22
N GLN A 280 -19.96 1.76 -21.16
CA GLN A 280 -20.78 0.81 -20.40
C GLN A 280 -20.66 1.04 -18.90
N VAL A 281 -19.46 1.35 -18.42
CA VAL A 281 -19.21 1.61 -17.00
C VAL A 281 -19.85 2.92 -16.56
N ALA A 282 -19.79 3.97 -17.38
CA ALA A 282 -20.49 5.23 -17.11
C ALA A 282 -22.01 5.02 -17.04
N GLU A 283 -22.60 4.29 -17.99
CA GLU A 283 -24.02 3.93 -17.95
C GLU A 283 -24.36 3.15 -16.67
N ALA A 284 -23.54 2.16 -16.31
CA ALA A 284 -23.74 1.38 -15.10
C ALA A 284 -23.65 2.21 -13.81
N ALA A 285 -22.70 3.14 -13.75
CA ALA A 285 -22.53 4.07 -12.65
C ALA A 285 -23.77 4.97 -12.54
N ASP A 286 -24.30 5.49 -13.66
CA ASP A 286 -25.51 6.30 -13.70
C ASP A 286 -26.73 5.58 -13.13
N PHE A 287 -26.93 4.30 -13.48
CA PHE A 287 -28.00 3.48 -12.91
C PHE A 287 -27.74 3.05 -11.46
N GLY A 288 -26.55 3.26 -10.90
CA GLY A 288 -26.19 2.77 -9.57
C GLY A 288 -26.10 1.25 -9.50
N ALA A 289 -25.79 0.62 -10.64
CA ALA A 289 -25.65 -0.82 -10.76
C ALA A 289 -24.25 -1.31 -10.36
N VAL A 290 -23.26 -0.42 -10.29
CA VAL A 290 -21.89 -0.78 -9.92
C VAL A 290 -21.81 -1.22 -8.46
N GLU A 291 -21.26 -2.40 -8.24
CA GLU A 291 -20.86 -2.92 -6.94
C GLU A 291 -19.40 -2.61 -6.68
N HIS A 292 -18.52 -2.99 -7.60
CA HIS A 292 -17.09 -2.69 -7.58
C HIS A 292 -16.69 -2.06 -8.92
N LEU A 293 -16.06 -0.89 -8.87
CA LEU A 293 -15.42 -0.21 -9.99
C LEU A 293 -13.94 -0.57 -10.00
N LEU A 294 -13.46 -1.12 -11.11
CA LEU A 294 -12.08 -1.51 -11.32
C LEU A 294 -11.44 -0.51 -12.29
N LEU A 295 -10.40 0.20 -11.84
CA LEU A 295 -9.69 1.20 -12.63
C LEU A 295 -8.20 0.87 -12.74
N LEU A 296 -7.64 1.00 -13.93
CA LEU A 296 -6.20 0.90 -14.10
C LEU A 296 -5.53 2.22 -13.71
N ASP A 297 -4.55 2.15 -12.84
CA ASP A 297 -3.79 3.29 -12.30
C ASP A 297 -3.23 4.23 -13.39
N SER A 298 -2.57 3.65 -14.39
CA SER A 298 -1.98 4.35 -15.53
C SER A 298 -3.04 5.01 -16.41
N ARG A 299 -4.24 4.42 -16.48
CA ARG A 299 -5.34 4.98 -17.25
C ARG A 299 -6.01 6.15 -16.52
N LEU A 300 -6.31 5.96 -15.23
CA LEU A 300 -6.83 7.01 -14.35
C LEU A 300 -5.94 8.26 -14.39
N ARG A 301 -4.62 8.07 -14.34
CA ARG A 301 -3.64 9.15 -14.43
C ARG A 301 -3.69 9.88 -15.78
N ALA A 302 -3.70 9.14 -16.89
CA ALA A 302 -3.74 9.74 -18.23
C ALA A 302 -4.98 10.62 -18.44
N GLU A 303 -6.15 10.13 -18.03
CA GLU A 303 -7.42 10.88 -18.11
C GLU A 303 -7.38 12.16 -17.28
N ARG A 304 -6.85 12.09 -16.05
CA ARG A 304 -6.74 13.26 -15.15
C ARG A 304 -5.72 14.30 -15.62
N GLN A 305 -4.73 13.89 -16.40
CA GLN A 305 -3.70 14.78 -16.96
C GLN A 305 -4.09 15.37 -18.32
N GLY A 306 -5.25 15.00 -18.88
CA GLY A 306 -5.69 15.44 -20.20
C GLY A 306 -4.99 14.75 -21.38
N ASP A 307 -4.22 13.69 -21.10
CA ASP A 307 -3.60 12.81 -22.11
C ASP A 307 -4.50 11.62 -22.48
N GLY A 308 -5.63 11.48 -21.78
CA GLY A 308 -6.63 10.46 -22.00
C GLY A 308 -7.48 10.67 -23.25
N ASP A 309 -8.27 9.66 -23.58
CA ASP A 309 -9.17 9.64 -24.75
C ASP A 309 -10.59 9.21 -24.39
N TRP A 310 -10.95 9.18 -23.10
CA TRP A 310 -12.33 8.99 -22.71
C TRP A 310 -13.13 10.27 -22.91
N ASP A 311 -14.29 10.14 -23.54
CA ASP A 311 -15.25 11.23 -23.74
C ASP A 311 -16.01 11.61 -22.44
N VAL A 312 -15.76 10.90 -21.34
CA VAL A 312 -16.40 11.06 -20.03
C VAL A 312 -15.33 11.36 -19.00
N ASP A 313 -15.60 12.29 -18.09
CA ASP A 313 -14.72 12.55 -16.94
C ASP A 313 -14.74 11.34 -16.00
N VAL A 314 -13.59 10.70 -15.83
CA VAL A 314 -13.44 9.57 -14.91
C VAL A 314 -13.79 9.93 -13.47
N ASN A 315 -13.60 11.18 -13.06
CA ASN A 315 -13.92 11.62 -11.70
C ASN A 315 -15.43 11.62 -11.49
N ASP A 316 -16.23 12.02 -12.50
CA ASP A 316 -17.69 11.95 -12.42
C ASP A 316 -18.17 10.50 -12.25
N ILE A 317 -17.50 9.54 -12.89
CA ILE A 317 -17.81 8.10 -12.74
C ILE A 317 -17.50 7.64 -11.31
N ILE A 318 -16.29 7.93 -10.80
CA ILE A 318 -15.86 7.57 -9.44
C ILE A 318 -16.84 8.13 -8.42
N ASP A 319 -17.09 9.45 -8.47
CA ASP A 319 -18.00 10.14 -7.56
C ASP A 319 -19.41 9.54 -7.61
N SER A 320 -19.91 9.19 -8.80
CA SER A 320 -21.24 8.57 -9.00
C SER A 320 -21.33 7.18 -8.38
N VAL A 321 -20.27 6.38 -8.49
CA VAL A 321 -20.20 5.03 -7.91
C VAL A 321 -20.20 5.10 -6.39
N GLU A 322 -19.31 5.90 -5.81
CA GLU A 322 -19.17 6.04 -4.35
C GLU A 322 -20.43 6.61 -3.71
N GLN A 323 -21.04 7.65 -4.30
CA GLN A 323 -22.31 8.22 -3.81
C GLN A 323 -23.46 7.20 -3.80
N LYS A 324 -23.38 6.17 -4.66
CA LYS A 324 -24.36 5.08 -4.75
C LYS A 324 -23.91 3.83 -3.99
N GLY A 325 -22.86 3.96 -3.18
CA GLY A 325 -22.32 2.96 -2.26
C GLY A 325 -21.58 1.81 -2.95
N GLY A 326 -21.09 2.01 -4.17
CA GLY A 326 -20.15 1.08 -4.78
C GLY A 326 -18.73 1.33 -4.29
N GLU A 327 -17.88 0.32 -4.39
CA GLU A 327 -16.47 0.38 -4.01
C GLU A 327 -15.59 0.64 -5.23
N VAL A 328 -14.45 1.32 -5.04
CA VAL A 328 -13.52 1.64 -6.13
C VAL A 328 -12.16 1.02 -5.82
N THR A 329 -11.70 0.13 -6.71
CA THR A 329 -10.39 -0.51 -6.61
C THR A 329 -9.52 -0.08 -7.79
N VAL A 330 -8.34 0.45 -7.49
CA VAL A 330 -7.39 0.92 -8.50
C VAL A 330 -6.22 -0.07 -8.60
N PHE A 331 -6.10 -0.71 -9.76
CA PHE A 331 -5.15 -1.77 -10.07
C PHE A 331 -3.83 -1.20 -10.61
N SER A 332 -2.72 -1.79 -10.19
CA SER A 332 -1.40 -1.52 -10.77
C SER A 332 -1.22 -2.25 -12.09
N ALA A 333 -0.84 -1.55 -13.16
CA ALA A 333 -0.53 -2.15 -14.46
C ALA A 333 0.69 -3.10 -14.47
N GLU A 334 1.36 -3.29 -13.35
CA GLU A 334 2.58 -4.09 -13.24
C GLU A 334 2.35 -5.54 -12.83
N PHE A 335 1.14 -5.83 -12.33
CA PHE A 335 0.75 -7.17 -11.93
C PHE A 335 -0.22 -7.74 -12.94
N GLN A 336 -0.30 -9.07 -12.99
CA GLN A 336 -1.16 -9.79 -13.93
C GLN A 336 -2.64 -9.33 -13.85
N PRO A 337 -3.26 -9.10 -12.67
CA PRO A 337 -4.64 -8.59 -12.61
C PRO A 337 -4.80 -7.25 -13.35
N GLY A 338 -3.87 -6.31 -13.17
CA GLY A 338 -3.87 -5.03 -13.89
C GLY A 338 -3.62 -5.19 -15.40
N GLU A 339 -2.75 -6.12 -15.83
CA GLU A 339 -2.58 -6.42 -17.26
C GLU A 339 -3.88 -6.95 -17.90
N GLN A 340 -4.64 -7.78 -17.17
CA GLN A 340 -5.95 -8.25 -17.63
C GLN A 340 -6.95 -7.10 -17.75
N LEU A 341 -7.05 -6.23 -16.75
CA LEU A 341 -7.91 -5.05 -16.79
C LEU A 341 -7.52 -4.10 -17.94
N LYS A 342 -6.22 -3.94 -18.21
CA LYS A 342 -5.72 -3.16 -19.34
C LYS A 342 -6.24 -3.70 -20.68
N ASN A 343 -6.31 -5.01 -20.84
CA ASN A 343 -6.86 -5.64 -22.05
C ASN A 343 -8.38 -5.40 -22.21
N LEU A 344 -9.08 -5.04 -21.13
CA LEU A 344 -10.49 -4.64 -21.13
C LEU A 344 -10.69 -3.12 -21.33
N GLY A 345 -9.63 -2.36 -21.61
CA GLY A 345 -9.67 -0.92 -21.82
C GLY A 345 -9.34 -0.09 -20.59
N GLY A 346 -8.86 -0.71 -19.50
CA GLY A 346 -8.40 -0.02 -18.30
C GLY A 346 -9.50 0.46 -17.35
N ILE A 347 -10.77 0.12 -17.62
CA ILE A 347 -11.91 0.35 -16.74
C ILE A 347 -12.93 -0.79 -16.90
N ALA A 348 -13.42 -1.31 -15.77
CA ALA A 348 -14.46 -2.31 -15.72
C ALA A 348 -15.26 -2.18 -14.42
N ALA A 349 -16.39 -2.87 -14.34
CA ALA A 349 -17.21 -2.91 -13.14
C ALA A 349 -17.89 -4.26 -12.96
N VAL A 350 -17.89 -4.76 -11.73
CA VAL A 350 -18.80 -5.82 -11.28
C VAL A 350 -20.11 -5.16 -10.85
N LEU A 351 -21.23 -5.71 -11.31
CA LEU A 351 -22.54 -5.09 -11.13
C LEU A 351 -23.40 -5.86 -10.12
N ARG A 352 -24.12 -5.12 -9.29
CA ARG A 352 -25.13 -5.66 -8.35
C ARG A 352 -26.24 -6.41 -9.10
N TYR A 353 -26.64 -5.85 -10.24
CA TYR A 353 -27.70 -6.37 -11.10
C TYR A 353 -27.41 -6.08 -12.57
N ARG A 354 -28.07 -6.85 -13.45
CA ARG A 354 -27.88 -6.78 -14.90
C ARG A 354 -28.49 -5.51 -15.51
N LEU A 355 -27.76 -4.88 -16.42
CA LEU A 355 -28.26 -3.82 -17.30
C LEU A 355 -28.69 -4.45 -18.63
N GLN A 356 -29.93 -4.94 -18.67
CA GLN A 356 -30.61 -5.66 -19.78
C GLN A 356 -30.17 -7.09 -20.10
#